data_AF-A0A1B7NWJ4-F1
#
_entry.id   AF-A0A1B7NWJ4-F1
#
_cell.length_a   1.000
_cell.length_b   1.000
_cell.length_c   1.000
_cell.angle_alpha   90.00
_cell.angle_beta   90.00
_cell.angle_gamma   90.00
#
_symmetry.space_group_name_H-M   'P 1'
#
loop_
_entity.id
_entity.type
_entity.pdbx_description
1 polymer ?
#
loop_
_entity_poly.entity_id
_entity_poly.type
_entity_poly.pdbx_seq_one_letter_code
_entity_poly.pdbx_strand_id
1 'polypeptide(L)' 'MSQKPASITVTNTYSSTATSRKIYKGVANTTAKSGYRPDLRAEAVSRASAIRKSQRPKKEAPVKKPRGVKARKAAEESS' A
#
# COMPACT_ATOMS: atom_id res chain seq x y z
N MET A 1 25.40 11.09 -23.15
CA MET A 1 24.17 10.60 -23.80
C MET A 1 22.96 10.99 -22.97
N SER A 2 22.44 12.21 -23.15
CA SER A 2 21.26 12.72 -22.41
C SER A 2 20.06 13.00 -23.32
N GLN A 3 20.22 12.84 -24.64
CA GLN A 3 19.23 13.23 -25.66
C GLN A 3 18.44 12.02 -26.20
N LYS A 4 18.28 10.97 -25.39
CA LYS A 4 17.52 9.76 -25.74
C LYS A 4 16.36 9.58 -24.74
N PRO A 5 15.25 10.33 -24.91
CA PRO A 5 14.17 10.35 -23.94
C PRO A 5 13.50 8.99 -23.77
N ALA A 6 13.43 8.17 -24.83
CA ALA A 6 12.82 6.85 -24.77
C ALA A 6 13.57 5.85 -23.86
N SER A 7 14.88 6.03 -23.66
CA SER A 7 15.74 5.07 -22.94
C SER A 7 16.24 5.59 -21.59
N ILE A 8 15.79 6.78 -21.14
CA ILE A 8 16.31 7.41 -19.92
C ILE A 8 15.69 6.80 -18.64
N THR A 9 14.50 6.21 -18.74
CA THR A 9 13.77 5.65 -17.61
C THR A 9 13.97 4.15 -17.48
N VAL A 10 14.32 3.68 -16.29
CA VAL A 10 14.35 2.25 -15.94
C VAL A 10 13.12 1.90 -15.11
N THR A 11 12.33 0.94 -15.57
CA THR A 11 11.13 0.47 -14.86
C THR A 11 11.38 -0.90 -14.22
N ASN A 12 11.03 -1.02 -12.94
CA ASN A 12 11.11 -2.27 -12.20
C ASN A 12 9.72 -2.71 -11.77
N THR A 13 9.23 -3.80 -12.34
CA THR A 13 7.90 -4.34 -12.03
C THR A 13 8.02 -5.46 -10.99
N TYR A 14 7.19 -5.41 -9.96
CA TYR A 14 7.11 -6.47 -8.95
C TYR A 14 5.85 -7.31 -9.14
N SER A 15 5.99 -8.63 -8.99
CA SER A 15 4.85 -9.57 -9.04
C SER A 15 3.81 -9.27 -7.96
N SER A 16 2.52 -9.46 -8.30
CA SER A 16 1.40 -9.37 -7.36
C SER A 16 1.57 -10.31 -6.15
N THR A 17 2.12 -11.50 -6.36
CA THR A 17 2.35 -12.53 -5.33
C THR A 17 3.60 -12.27 -4.49
N ALA A 18 4.47 -11.33 -4.89
CA ALA A 18 5.69 -11.04 -4.14
C ALA A 18 5.37 -10.49 -2.73
N THR A 19 6.09 -10.97 -1.72
CA THR A 19 5.93 -10.51 -0.33
C THR A 19 6.28 -9.04 -0.19
N SER A 20 5.58 -8.32 0.70
CA SER A 20 5.79 -6.88 0.92
C SER A 20 7.24 -6.55 1.26
N ARG A 21 7.91 -7.40 2.06
CA ARG A 21 9.33 -7.25 2.40
C ARG A 21 10.22 -7.25 1.17
N LYS A 22 9.99 -8.17 0.21
CA LYS A 22 10.79 -8.26 -1.03
C LYS A 22 10.64 -7.00 -1.86
N ILE A 23 9.43 -6.47 -1.99
CA ILE A 23 9.17 -5.23 -2.73
C ILE A 23 9.84 -4.04 -2.06
N TYR A 24 9.63 -3.84 -0.75
CA TYR A 24 10.18 -2.67 -0.07
C TYR A 24 11.71 -2.69 -0.07
N LYS A 25 12.33 -3.87 0.11
CA LYS A 25 13.79 -4.04 -0.04
C LYS A 25 14.24 -3.68 -1.46
N GLY A 26 13.52 -4.14 -2.48
CA GLY A 26 13.79 -3.81 -3.88
C GLY A 26 13.76 -2.30 -4.12
N VAL A 27 12.66 -1.64 -3.76
CA VAL A 27 12.48 -0.18 -3.93
C VAL A 27 13.56 0.60 -3.18
N ALA A 28 13.86 0.21 -1.94
CA ALA A 28 14.87 0.89 -1.14
C ALA A 28 16.28 0.72 -1.72
N ASN A 29 16.57 -0.44 -2.33
CA ASN A 29 17.83 -0.67 -3.03
C ASN A 29 17.90 0.14 -4.34
N THR A 30 16.85 0.19 -5.14
CA THR A 30 16.90 0.92 -6.43
C THR A 30 16.98 2.44 -6.25
N THR A 31 16.43 2.97 -5.14
CA THR A 31 16.41 4.41 -4.88
C THR A 31 17.68 4.93 -4.24
N ALA A 32 18.24 4.18 -3.27
CA ALA A 32 19.32 4.68 -2.43
C ALA A 32 20.65 3.93 -2.56
N LYS A 33 20.66 2.73 -3.15
CA LYS A 33 21.91 1.97 -3.30
C LYS A 33 22.81 2.64 -4.33
N SER A 34 24.12 2.53 -4.12
CA SER A 34 25.16 3.07 -5.02
C SER A 34 25.12 4.59 -5.22
N GLY A 35 24.61 5.34 -4.22
CA GLY A 35 24.73 6.80 -4.20
C GLY A 35 23.77 7.55 -5.13
N TYR A 36 22.69 6.91 -5.62
CA TYR A 36 21.75 7.57 -6.54
C TYR A 36 20.96 8.71 -5.88
N ARG A 37 19.91 8.40 -5.08
CA ARG A 37 19.06 9.39 -4.40
C ARG A 37 18.64 8.92 -3.01
N PRO A 38 19.56 8.99 -2.01
CA PRO A 38 19.31 8.48 -0.67
C PRO A 38 18.21 9.27 0.08
N ASP A 39 18.01 10.54 -0.26
CA ASP A 39 16.95 11.42 0.21
C ASP A 39 15.54 10.83 -0.04
N LEU A 40 15.32 10.28 -1.22
CA LEU A 40 14.00 9.75 -1.61
C LEU A 40 13.66 8.39 -0.98
N ARG A 41 14.60 7.76 -0.27
CA ARG A 41 14.44 6.38 0.20
C ARG A 41 13.18 6.20 1.06
N ALA A 42 12.98 7.08 2.03
CA ALA A 42 11.87 6.98 2.98
C ALA A 42 10.52 7.17 2.26
N GLU A 43 10.43 8.17 1.39
CA GLU A 43 9.23 8.49 0.62
C GLU A 43 8.88 7.43 -0.43
N ALA A 44 9.89 6.82 -1.06
CA ALA A 44 9.67 5.75 -2.01
C ALA A 44 9.08 4.50 -1.34
N VAL A 45 9.59 4.15 -0.16
CA VAL A 45 9.07 3.02 0.63
C VAL A 45 7.67 3.33 1.16
N SER A 46 7.40 4.55 1.62
CA SER A 46 6.06 4.95 2.10
C SER A 46 5.04 4.88 0.97
N ARG A 47 5.35 5.42 -0.22
CA ARG A 47 4.51 5.33 -1.42
C ARG A 47 4.24 3.89 -1.84
N ALA A 48 5.28 3.03 -1.86
CA ALA A 48 5.11 1.62 -2.18
C ALA A 48 4.15 0.92 -1.19
N SER A 49 4.21 1.29 0.09
CA SER A 49 3.30 0.73 1.11
C SER A 49 1.85 1.21 0.94
N ALA A 50 1.65 2.47 0.56
CA ALA A 50 0.34 3.04 0.28
C ALA A 50 -0.33 2.36 -0.92
N ILE A 51 0.41 2.15 -2.02
CA ILE A 51 -0.06 1.43 -3.21
C ILE A 51 -0.42 -0.02 -2.84
N ARG A 52 0.42 -0.69 -2.05
CA ARG A 52 0.13 -2.04 -1.56
C ARG A 52 -1.14 -2.10 -0.72
N LYS A 53 -1.39 -1.06 0.09
CA LYS A 53 -2.62 -0.96 0.89
C LYS A 53 -3.84 -0.72 0.01
N SER A 54 -3.75 0.09 -1.04
CA SER A 54 -4.87 0.36 -1.95
C SER A 54 -5.21 -0.83 -2.85
N GLN A 55 -4.23 -1.66 -3.22
CA GLN A 55 -4.45 -2.87 -4.02
C GLN A 55 -5.03 -4.05 -3.23
N ARG A 56 -5.05 -3.98 -1.90
CA ARG A 56 -5.64 -5.06 -1.09
C ARG A 56 -7.16 -5.04 -1.25
N PRO A 57 -7.80 -6.22 -1.37
CA PRO A 57 -9.25 -6.29 -1.37
C PRO A 57 -9.77 -5.61 -0.09
N LYS A 58 -10.71 -4.68 -0.27
CA LYS A 58 -11.33 -4.00 0.86
C LYS A 58 -12.08 -5.05 1.67
N LYS A 59 -11.71 -5.20 2.94
CA LYS A 59 -12.50 -6.01 3.86
C LYS A 59 -13.78 -5.24 4.14
N GLU A 60 -14.93 -5.87 3.93
CA GLU A 60 -16.21 -5.28 4.34
C GLU A 60 -16.16 -4.95 5.83
N ALA A 61 -16.68 -3.78 6.17
CA ALA A 61 -16.71 -3.38 7.57
C ALA A 61 -17.57 -4.41 8.33
N PRO A 62 -17.10 -4.90 9.50
CA PRO A 62 -17.92 -5.80 10.30
C PRO A 62 -19.23 -5.08 10.66
N VAL A 63 -20.35 -5.80 10.59
CA VAL A 63 -21.67 -5.26 10.93
C VAL A 63 -21.60 -4.62 12.31
N LYS A 64 -21.90 -3.33 12.38
CA LYS A 64 -21.81 -2.57 13.62
C LYS A 64 -22.92 -3.06 14.56
N LYS A 65 -22.53 -3.66 15.69
CA LYS A 65 -23.49 -4.06 16.72
C LYS A 65 -24.33 -2.85 17.14
N PRO A 66 -25.68 -2.96 17.22
CA PRO A 66 -26.50 -1.91 17.80
C PRO A 66 -26.06 -1.66 19.25
N ARG A 67 -26.00 -0.40 19.68
CA ARG A 67 -25.63 0.01 21.04
C ARG A 67 -26.68 0.94 21.62
N GLY A 68 -26.80 0.95 22.95
CA GLY A 68 -27.69 1.86 23.67
C GLY A 68 -29.16 1.68 23.28
N VAL A 69 -29.84 2.80 23.01
CA VAL A 69 -31.28 2.82 22.66
C VAL A 69 -31.60 1.95 21.45
N LYS A 70 -30.70 1.86 20.46
CA LYS A 70 -30.88 0.99 19.28
C LYS A 70 -30.83 -0.50 19.63
N ALA A 71 -30.12 -0.89 20.68
CA ALA A 71 -30.10 -2.28 21.16
C ALA A 71 -31.37 -2.63 21.94
N ARG A 72 -31.90 -1.67 22.73
CA ARG A 72 -33.15 -1.85 23.48
C ARG A 72 -34.35 -2.02 22.53
N LYS A 73 -34.46 -1.16 21.52
CA LYS A 73 -35.52 -1.24 20.51
C LYS A 73 -35.47 -2.54 19.70
N ALA A 74 -34.27 -2.99 19.34
CA ALA A 74 -34.09 -4.27 18.63
C ALA A 74 -34.46 -5.50 19.49
N ALA A 75 -34.40 -5.39 20.83
CA ALA A 75 -34.84 -6.46 21.74
C ALA A 75 -36.38 -6.48 21.91
N GLU A 76 -37.01 -5.30 21.95
CA GLU A 76 -38.47 -5.16 21.96
C GLU A 76 -39.12 -5.67 20.66
N GLU A 77 -38.53 -5.41 19.50
CA GLU A 77 -39.04 -5.90 18.20
C GLU A 77 -38.89 -7.42 18.01
N SER A 78 -38.06 -8.09 18.83
CA SER A 78 -37.87 -9.54 18.79
C SER A 78 -38.71 -10.31 19.83
N SER A 79 -39.55 -9.62 20.60
CA SER A 79 -40.44 -10.16 21.64
C SER A 79 -41.89 -10.17 21.16
#